data_AF-A0A0M2HKY5-F1
#
_entry.id   AF-A0A0M2HKY5-F1
#
_cell.length_a   1.000
_cell.length_b   1.000
_cell.length_c   1.000
_cell.angle_alpha   90.00
_cell.angle_beta   90.00
_cell.angle_gamma   90.00
#
_symmetry.space_group_name_H-M   'P 1'
#
loop_
_entity.id
_entity.type
_entity.pdbx_description
1 polymer ?
#
loop_
_entity_poly.entity_id
_entity_poly.type
_entity_poly.pdbx_seq_one_letter_code
_entity_poly.pdbx_strand_id
1 'polypeptide(L)'
;MSDEYNGWANRETWALVLHIQNDAGLYMTFSELVGDRSFQNLGLAAQQDRIKGEAESLFTPAGYRDTFGGEMPAGLADVAAEIGSFWRIDWAEVHTALTEV
;
A
#
# COMPACT_ATOMS: atom_id res chain seq x y z
N MET A 1 23.71 7.98 7.51
CA MET A 1 22.72 7.23 8.30
C MET A 1 21.83 6.55 7.27
N SER A 2 21.75 5.22 7.31
CA SER A 2 20.83 4.49 6.42
C SER A 2 19.41 4.79 6.88
N ASP A 3 18.49 5.03 5.95
CA ASP A 3 17.05 5.13 6.25
C ASP A 3 16.44 3.75 6.55
N GLU A 4 17.21 2.67 6.37
CA GLU A 4 16.80 1.29 6.60
C GLU A 4 16.18 1.07 7.98
N TYR A 5 15.06 0.36 8.00
CA TYR A 5 14.27 0.12 9.20
C TYR A 5 13.72 -1.30 9.21
N ASN A 6 14.09 -2.10 10.21
CA ASN A 6 13.65 -3.50 10.34
C ASN A 6 13.89 -4.36 9.08
N GLY A 7 14.98 -4.09 8.34
CA GLY A 7 15.31 -4.80 7.10
C GLY A 7 14.57 -4.31 5.85
N TRP A 8 13.80 -3.22 5.94
CA TRP A 8 13.17 -2.52 4.82
C TRP A 8 13.92 -1.24 4.48
N ALA A 9 13.76 -0.75 3.25
CA ALA A 9 14.39 0.48 2.79
C ALA A 9 14.13 1.68 3.71
N ASN A 10 12.95 1.75 4.34
CA ASN A 10 12.62 2.74 5.37
C ASN A 10 11.39 2.35 6.22
N ARG A 11 11.13 3.17 7.25
CA ARG A 11 10.02 2.98 8.19
C ARG A 11 8.65 3.05 7.51
N GLU A 12 8.45 3.96 6.56
CA GLU A 12 7.18 4.11 5.85
C GLU A 12 6.86 2.88 4.99
N THR A 13 7.86 2.34 4.28
CA THR A 13 7.73 1.07 3.54
C THR A 13 7.38 -0.08 4.47
N TRP A 14 8.12 -0.25 5.58
CA TRP A 14 7.85 -1.29 6.57
C TRP A 14 6.44 -1.18 7.16
N ALA A 15 6.01 0.03 7.55
CA ALA A 15 4.70 0.24 8.18
C ALA A 15 3.56 -0.11 7.21
N LEU A 16 3.65 0.32 5.95
CA LEU A 16 2.64 0.00 4.95
C LEU A 16 2.48 -1.52 4.79
N VAL A 17 3.58 -2.24 4.57
CA VAL A 17 3.51 -3.69 4.37
C VAL A 17 3.07 -4.42 5.64
N LEU A 18 3.51 -3.97 6.81
CA LEU A 18 3.08 -4.51 8.10
C LEU A 18 1.55 -4.48 8.25
N HIS A 19 0.91 -3.35 7.95
CA HIS A 19 -0.54 -3.24 8.05
C HIS A 19 -1.25 -4.08 6.99
N ILE A 20 -0.76 -4.07 5.75
CA ILE A 20 -1.36 -4.90 4.67
C ILE A 20 -1.32 -6.39 5.04
N GLN A 21 -0.22 -6.89 5.59
CA GLN A 21 -0.07 -8.32 5.88
C GLN A 21 -0.78 -8.77 7.16
N ASN A 22 -1.00 -7.87 8.13
CA ASN A 22 -1.60 -8.23 9.42
C ASN A 22 -3.11 -7.97 9.50
N ASP A 23 -3.65 -7.06 8.68
CA ASP A 23 -5.10 -6.86 8.60
C ASP A 23 -5.69 -7.72 7.49
N ALA A 24 -6.67 -8.56 7.83
CA ALA A 24 -7.27 -9.49 6.88
C ALA A 24 -7.97 -8.77 5.72
N GLY A 25 -8.60 -7.62 5.98
CA GLY A 25 -9.28 -6.83 4.94
C GLY A 25 -8.27 -6.26 3.94
N LEU A 26 -7.24 -5.59 4.45
CA LEU A 26 -6.17 -5.05 3.62
C LEU A 26 -5.43 -6.14 2.84
N TYR A 27 -5.09 -7.25 3.51
CA TYR A 27 -4.45 -8.40 2.86
C TYR A 27 -5.27 -8.88 1.68
N MET A 28 -6.57 -9.10 1.86
CA MET A 28 -7.46 -9.55 0.78
C MET A 28 -7.53 -8.52 -0.34
N THR A 29 -7.70 -7.23 -0.03
CA THR A 29 -7.77 -6.17 -1.04
C THR A 29 -6.51 -6.12 -1.92
N PHE A 30 -5.32 -6.14 -1.32
CA PHE A 30 -4.08 -6.11 -2.08
C PHE A 30 -3.80 -7.44 -2.78
N SER A 31 -4.18 -8.58 -2.18
CA SER A 31 -4.07 -9.90 -2.82
C SER A 31 -4.96 -10.01 -4.06
N GLU A 32 -6.19 -9.50 -4.00
CA GLU A 32 -7.09 -9.43 -5.14
C GLU A 32 -6.52 -8.52 -6.24
N LEU A 33 -5.93 -7.38 -5.87
CA LEU A 33 -5.28 -6.48 -6.83
C LEU A 33 -4.15 -7.17 -7.59
N VAL A 34 -3.21 -7.80 -6.88
CA VAL A 34 -2.02 -8.42 -7.51
C VAL A 34 -2.36 -9.74 -8.22
N GLY A 35 -3.40 -10.43 -7.77
CA GLY A 35 -3.94 -11.64 -8.39
C GLY A 35 -4.75 -11.37 -9.67
N ASP A 36 -5.18 -10.13 -9.90
CA ASP A 36 -5.96 -9.77 -11.07
C ASP A 36 -5.14 -9.87 -12.37
N ARG A 37 -5.72 -10.49 -13.40
CA ARG A 37 -5.04 -10.71 -14.68
C ARG A 37 -4.68 -9.40 -15.39
N SER A 38 -5.50 -8.36 -15.24
CA SER A 38 -5.21 -7.04 -15.80
C SER A 38 -3.98 -6.41 -15.15
N PHE A 39 -3.80 -6.60 -13.83
CA PHE A 39 -2.59 -6.18 -13.11
C PHE A 39 -1.35 -6.92 -13.61
N GLN A 40 -1.44 -8.24 -13.75
CA GLN A 40 -0.33 -9.08 -14.21
C GLN A 40 0.12 -8.77 -15.64
N ASN A 41 -0.77 -8.21 -16.47
CA ASN A 41 -0.44 -7.79 -17.84
C ASN A 41 0.25 -6.42 -17.90
N LEU A 42 0.34 -5.68 -16.79
CA LEU A 42 1.05 -4.41 -16.72
C LEU A 42 2.57 -4.64 -16.68
N GLY A 43 3.34 -3.66 -17.17
CA GLY A 43 4.78 -3.61 -16.91
C GLY A 43 5.07 -3.26 -15.45
N LEU A 44 6.26 -3.61 -14.96
CA LEU A 44 6.66 -3.44 -13.55
C LEU A 44 6.39 -2.03 -12.98
N ALA A 45 6.77 -0.97 -13.70
CA ALA A 45 6.52 0.40 -13.24
C ALA A 45 5.01 0.70 -13.09
N ALA A 46 4.19 0.23 -14.03
CA ALA A 46 2.75 0.40 -13.98
C ALA A 46 2.09 -0.45 -12.88
N GLN A 47 2.67 -1.61 -12.53
CA GLN A 47 2.26 -2.40 -11.38
C GLN A 47 2.53 -1.66 -10.06
N GLN A 48 3.73 -1.09 -9.92
CA GLN A 48 4.11 -0.27 -8.76
C GLN A 48 3.18 0.95 -8.62
N ASP A 49 2.94 1.67 -9.72
CA ASP A 49 1.99 2.80 -9.74
C ASP A 49 0.57 2.36 -9.40
N ARG A 50 0.14 1.17 -9.84
CA ARG A 50 -1.20 0.65 -9.53
C ARG A 50 -1.35 0.29 -8.05
N ILE A 51 -0.33 -0.31 -7.43
CA ILE A 51 -0.28 -0.57 -5.98
C ILE A 51 -0.32 0.74 -5.21
N LYS A 52 0.50 1.72 -5.63
CA LYS A 52 0.51 3.06 -5.03
C LYS A 52 -0.88 3.71 -5.10
N GLY A 53 -1.53 3.65 -6.26
CA GLY A 53 -2.87 4.21 -6.44
C GLY A 53 -3.91 3.56 -5.53
N GLU A 54 -3.82 2.25 -5.29
CA GLU A 54 -4.68 1.54 -4.35
C GLU A 54 -4.39 1.92 -2.89
N ALA A 55 -3.12 2.09 -2.53
CA ALA A 55 -2.76 2.60 -1.21
C ALA A 55 -3.27 4.04 -1.01
N GLU A 56 -3.18 4.89 -2.02
CA GLU A 56 -3.67 6.28 -1.96
C GLU A 56 -5.21 6.35 -1.90
N SER A 57 -5.92 5.41 -2.55
CA SER A 57 -7.39 5.32 -2.46
C SER A 57 -7.85 4.90 -1.06
N LEU A 58 -7.08 4.08 -0.35
CA LEU A 58 -7.46 3.58 0.98
C LEU A 58 -7.00 4.49 2.13
N PHE A 59 -5.79 5.04 2.03
CA PHE A 59 -5.11 5.69 3.16
C PHE A 59 -5.00 7.22 3.02
N THR A 60 -5.75 7.83 2.09
CA THR A 60 -5.90 9.29 2.05
C THR A 60 -7.37 9.69 2.14
N PRO A 61 -7.70 10.77 2.88
CA PRO A 61 -9.09 11.22 2.96
C PRO A 61 -9.72 11.57 1.61
N ALA A 62 -8.92 12.12 0.69
CA ALA A 62 -9.38 12.45 -0.66
C ALA A 62 -9.59 11.20 -1.51
N GLY A 63 -8.59 10.32 -1.58
CA GLY A 63 -8.67 9.07 -2.33
C GLY A 63 -9.82 8.19 -1.85
N TYR A 64 -10.03 8.09 -0.54
CA TYR A 64 -11.11 7.30 0.03
C TYR A 64 -12.48 7.87 -0.35
N ARG A 65 -12.65 9.19 -0.26
CA ARG A 65 -13.89 9.86 -0.66
C ARG A 65 -14.17 9.66 -2.14
N ASP A 66 -13.17 9.83 -2.99
CA ASP A 66 -13.33 9.74 -4.44
C ASP A 66 -13.64 8.30 -4.89
N THR A 67 -13.11 7.31 -4.18
CA THR A 67 -13.26 5.88 -4.52
C THR A 67 -14.53 5.27 -3.91
N PHE A 68 -14.83 5.57 -2.65
CA PHE A 68 -15.90 4.90 -1.88
C PHE A 68 -17.09 5.82 -1.56
N GLY A 69 -17.03 7.11 -1.92
CA GLY A 69 -18.15 8.04 -1.79
C GLY A 69 -18.48 8.47 -0.36
N GLY A 70 -17.53 8.33 0.59
CA GLY A 70 -17.77 8.57 2.01
C GLY A 70 -16.57 9.13 2.78
N GLU A 71 -16.74 9.30 4.09
CA GLU A 71 -15.64 9.64 4.98
C GLU A 71 -14.78 8.41 5.27
N MET A 72 -13.46 8.61 5.32
CA MET A 72 -12.51 7.56 5.66
C MET A 72 -12.74 7.09 7.11
N PRO A 73 -12.92 5.78 7.35
CA PRO A 73 -13.07 5.23 8.69
C PRO A 73 -11.87 5.56 9.58
N ALA A 74 -12.13 5.76 10.88
CA ALA A 74 -11.08 6.09 11.86
C ALA A 74 -9.94 5.05 11.88
N GLY A 75 -10.25 3.75 11.77
CA GLY A 75 -9.22 2.72 11.72
C GLY A 75 -8.26 2.85 10.53
N LEU A 76 -8.75 3.26 9.35
CA LEU A 76 -7.88 3.53 8.20
C LEU A 76 -7.10 4.85 8.37
N ALA A 77 -7.70 5.84 9.05
CA ALA A 77 -7.01 7.08 9.40
C ALA A 77 -5.84 6.84 10.37
N ASP A 78 -6.03 5.98 11.37
CA ASP A 78 -4.99 5.60 12.33
C ASP A 78 -3.84 4.87 11.62
N VAL A 79 -4.16 3.90 10.75
CA VAL A 79 -3.17 3.22 9.90
C VAL A 79 -2.42 4.20 8.99
N ALA A 80 -3.12 5.12 8.33
CA ALA A 80 -2.49 6.13 7.47
C ALA A 80 -1.52 7.04 8.26
N ALA A 81 -1.91 7.42 9.49
CA ALA A 81 -1.05 8.19 10.38
C ALA A 81 0.20 7.38 10.81
N GLU A 82 0.05 6.08 11.03
CA GLU A 82 1.17 5.19 11.33
C GLU A 82 2.09 4.99 10.12
N ILE A 83 1.57 4.84 8.91
CA ILE A 83 2.37 4.75 7.68
C ILE A 83 3.17 6.03 7.47
N GLY A 84 2.55 7.20 7.59
CA GLY A 84 3.21 8.48 7.41
C GLY A 84 3.29 8.89 5.93
N SER A 85 4.50 9.16 5.42
CA SER A 85 4.66 9.82 4.12
C SER A 85 4.80 8.84 2.94
N PHE A 86 3.87 8.93 2.00
CA PHE A 86 3.87 8.13 0.76
C PHE A 86 5.03 8.48 -0.17
N TRP A 87 5.64 9.66 0.00
CA TRP A 87 6.82 10.09 -0.77
C TRP A 87 8.09 9.32 -0.40
N ARG A 88 8.14 8.73 0.80
CA ARG A 88 9.29 7.95 1.27
C ARG A 88 9.17 6.47 0.94
N ILE A 89 7.98 5.98 0.60
CA ILE A 89 7.74 4.55 0.36
C ILE A 89 8.54 4.06 -0.85
N ASP A 90 9.24 2.96 -0.67
CA ASP A 90 9.88 2.21 -1.74
C ASP A 90 8.85 1.26 -2.37
N TRP A 91 8.20 1.73 -3.44
CA TRP A 91 7.16 0.96 -4.12
C TRP A 91 7.68 -0.29 -4.84
N ALA A 92 8.98 -0.38 -5.12
CA ALA A 92 9.56 -1.60 -5.68
C ALA A 92 9.61 -2.69 -4.62
N GLU A 93 10.05 -2.36 -3.40
CA GLU A 93 10.08 -3.30 -2.28
C GLU A 93 8.67 -3.73 -1.83
N VAL A 94 7.70 -2.81 -1.83
CA VAL A 94 6.28 -3.15 -1.61
C VAL A 94 5.77 -4.11 -2.67
N HIS A 95 6.04 -3.85 -3.95
CA HIS A 95 5.62 -4.74 -5.05
C HIS A 95 6.18 -6.15 -4.89
N THR A 96 7.48 -6.28 -4.59
CA THR A 96 8.11 -7.58 -4.32
C THR A 96 7.40 -8.28 -3.17
N ALA A 97 7.19 -7.60 -2.04
CA ALA A 97 6.55 -8.18 -0.86
C ALA A 97 5.11 -8.67 -1.07
N LEU A 98 4.36 -8.03 -1.99
CA LEU A 98 2.97 -8.40 -2.29
C LEU A 98 2.86 -9.48 -3.36
N THR A 99 3.87 -9.64 -4.23
CA THR A 99 3.83 -10.59 -5.36
C THR A 99 4.60 -11.88 -5.12
N GLU A 100 5.50 -11.93 -4.12
CA GLU A 100 6.28 -13.12 -3.77
C GLU A 100 5.59 -14.05 -2.73
N VAL A 101 4.30 -13.83 -2.44
CA VAL A 101 3.51 -14.62 -1.46
C VAL A 101 3.06 -15.96 -2.03
#